data_AF-A0A822D3V5-F1
#
_entry.id   AF-A0A822D3V5-F1
#
_cell.length_a   1.000
_cell.length_b   1.000
_cell.length_c   1.000
_cell.angle_alpha   90.00
_cell.angle_beta   90.00
_cell.angle_gamma   90.00
#
_symmetry.space_group_name_H-M   'P 1'
#
loop_
_entity.id
_entity.type
_entity.pdbx_description
1 polymer ?
#
loop_
_entity_poly.entity_id
_entity_poly.type
_entity_poly.pdbx_seq_one_letter_code
_entity_poly.pdbx_strand_id
1 'polypeptide(L)'
;FIERVVDGRRISYTFPEFQLGSNKTVRIYGKSYYQNSLSTTNDSDFQLIATNFYDWNTGQHIRTELFNRNHIVRALFEQTADD
;
A
#
# COMPACT_ATOMS: atom_id res chain seq x y z
N PHE A 1 9.90 1.76 0.44
CA PHE A 1 8.80 2.00 1.40
C PHE A 1 7.72 2.78 0.68
N ILE A 2 6.52 2.86 1.23
CA ILE A 2 5.48 3.75 0.72
C ILE A 2 5.20 4.84 1.74
N GLU A 3 4.83 6.02 1.26
CA GLU A 3 4.17 7.03 2.07
C GLU A 3 2.79 7.29 1.50
N ARG A 4 1.83 7.50 2.39
CA ARG A 4 0.47 7.86 2.04
C ARG A 4 0.12 9.15 2.76
N VAL A 5 -0.40 10.12 2.01
CA VAL A 5 -0.98 11.35 2.53
C VAL A 5 -2.49 11.22 2.43
N VAL A 6 -3.17 11.31 3.57
CA VAL A 6 -4.64 11.30 3.65
C VAL A 6 -5.09 12.50 4.45
N ASP A 7 -5.90 13.35 3.83
CA ASP A 7 -6.38 14.61 4.42
C ASP A 7 -5.25 15.44 5.06
N GLY A 8 -4.09 15.47 4.38
CA GLY A 8 -2.89 16.18 4.85
C GLY A 8 -2.03 15.45 5.89
N ARG A 9 -2.48 14.31 6.43
CA ARG A 9 -1.70 13.48 7.36
C ARG A 9 -0.84 12.47 6.60
N ARG A 10 0.46 12.45 6.89
CA ARG A 10 1.42 11.52 6.29
C ARG A 10 1.61 10.28 7.15
N ILE A 11 1.49 9.10 6.54
CA ILE A 11 1.77 7.81 7.17
C ILE A 11 2.73 7.05 6.26
N SER A 12 3.80 6.48 6.81
CA SER A 12 4.78 5.68 6.06
C SER A 12 4.70 4.20 6.41
N TYR A 13 4.94 3.33 5.44
CA TYR A 13 5.07 1.89 5.66
C TYR A 13 6.36 1.38 5.01
N THR A 14 7.27 0.92 5.88
CA THR A 14 8.51 0.27 5.47
C THR A 14 8.24 -1.19 5.19
N PHE A 15 8.62 -1.63 4.00
CA PHE A 15 8.47 -3.04 3.63
C PHE A 15 9.46 -3.89 4.44
N PRO A 16 9.08 -5.10 4.87
CA PRO A 16 10.03 -6.07 5.37
C PRO A 16 11.04 -6.45 4.26
N GLU A 17 12.07 -7.20 4.61
CA GLU A 17 12.94 -7.76 3.59
C GLU A 17 12.20 -8.85 2.80
N PHE A 18 12.14 -8.70 1.49
CA PHE A 18 11.60 -9.70 0.57
C PHE A 18 12.24 -9.55 -0.81
N GLN A 19 12.19 -10.62 -1.61
CA GLN A 19 12.63 -10.59 -3.00
C GLN A 19 11.39 -10.67 -3.91
N LEU A 20 11.26 -9.71 -4.81
CA LEU A 20 10.21 -9.70 -5.82
C LEU A 20 10.78 -10.18 -7.15
N GLY A 21 10.28 -11.32 -7.64
CA GLY A 21 10.61 -11.80 -8.98
C GLY A 21 10.01 -10.90 -10.06
N SER A 22 10.58 -10.96 -11.27
CA SER A 22 10.02 -10.28 -12.43
C SER A 22 8.56 -10.71 -12.67
N ASN A 23 7.71 -9.76 -13.04
CA ASN A 23 6.28 -9.97 -13.33
C ASN A 23 5.45 -10.47 -12.13
N LYS A 24 5.95 -10.32 -10.90
CA LYS A 24 5.19 -10.59 -9.68
C LYS A 24 4.60 -9.31 -9.12
N THR A 25 3.44 -9.43 -8.49
CA THR A 25 2.74 -8.29 -7.88
C THR A 25 2.91 -8.31 -6.37
N VAL A 26 3.09 -7.15 -5.75
CA VAL A 26 2.95 -6.99 -4.30
C VAL A 26 1.63 -6.28 -4.01
N ARG A 27 0.78 -6.91 -3.20
CA ARG A 27 -0.43 -6.28 -2.67
C ARG A 27 -0.20 -5.86 -1.23
N ILE A 28 -0.53 -4.61 -0.91
CA ILE A 28 -0.38 -4.04 0.43
C ILE A 28 -1.77 -3.78 0.98
N TYR A 29 -2.11 -4.46 2.08
CA TYR A 29 -3.41 -4.34 2.74
C TYR A 29 -3.29 -3.52 4.02
N GLY A 30 -4.36 -2.78 4.35
CA GLY A 30 -4.53 -2.17 5.67
C GLY A 30 -4.78 -3.23 6.74
N LYS A 31 -4.61 -2.85 8.01
CA LYS A 31 -4.75 -3.76 9.16
C LYS A 31 -6.10 -4.48 9.22
N SER A 32 -7.18 -3.76 8.89
CA SER A 32 -8.55 -4.25 9.05
C SER A 32 -8.98 -5.19 7.92
N TYR A 33 -8.50 -4.99 6.70
CA TYR A 33 -8.80 -5.86 5.55
C TYR A 33 -8.17 -7.26 5.65
N TYR A 34 -7.00 -7.38 6.28
CA TYR A 34 -6.27 -8.66 6.37
C TYR A 34 -7.01 -9.73 7.19
N GLN A 35 -7.82 -9.33 8.19
CA GLN A 35 -8.58 -10.29 8.98
C GLN A 35 -9.68 -11.01 8.17
N ASN A 36 -10.08 -10.48 7.02
CA ASN A 36 -11.20 -10.99 6.22
C ASN A 36 -10.81 -11.65 4.88
N SER A 37 -9.57 -11.54 4.39
CA SER A 37 -9.22 -11.94 3.01
C SER A 37 -8.18 -13.07 2.88
N LEU A 38 -8.16 -14.03 3.80
CA LEU A 38 -7.25 -15.19 3.74
C LEU A 38 -7.58 -16.23 2.64
N SER A 39 -8.53 -15.99 1.74
CA SER A 39 -9.10 -17.04 0.89
C SER A 39 -8.72 -17.03 -0.59
N THR A 40 -8.02 -16.02 -1.14
CA THR A 40 -7.68 -16.03 -2.58
C THR A 40 -6.35 -15.33 -2.89
N THR A 41 -5.25 -16.08 -2.83
CA THR A 41 -3.99 -15.71 -3.48
C THR A 41 -3.64 -16.73 -4.53
N ASN A 42 -3.57 -16.29 -5.79
CA ASN A 42 -2.81 -17.01 -6.80
C ASN A 42 -1.32 -17.00 -6.43
N ASP A 43 -0.57 -18.05 -6.78
CA ASP A 43 0.87 -18.23 -6.54
C ASP A 43 1.79 -17.12 -7.12
N SER A 44 1.22 -16.10 -7.78
CA SER A 44 1.95 -15.01 -8.41
C SER A 44 2.13 -13.76 -7.55
N ASP A 45 1.49 -13.68 -6.38
CA ASP A 45 1.34 -12.41 -5.67
C ASP A 45 1.87 -12.47 -4.23
N PHE A 46 2.71 -11.51 -3.85
CA PHE A 46 3.21 -11.33 -2.48
C PHE A 46 2.30 -10.38 -1.73
N GLN A 47 1.98 -10.69 -0.47
CA GLN A 47 1.12 -9.85 0.36
C GLN A 47 1.90 -9.21 1.51
N LEU A 48 1.67 -7.92 1.72
CA LEU A 48 2.19 -7.16 2.85
C LEU A 48 1.03 -6.55 3.63
N ILE A 49 1.19 -6.49 4.95
CA ILE A 49 0.21 -5.88 5.86
C ILE A 49 0.82 -4.62 6.43
N ALA A 50 0.27 -3.47 6.04
CA ALA A 50 0.59 -2.19 6.63
C ALA A 50 -0.26 -2.00 7.88
N THR A 51 0.23 -2.50 9.02
CA THR A 51 -0.53 -2.50 10.29
C THR A 51 -0.84 -1.10 10.82
N ASN A 52 -0.10 -0.09 10.36
CA ASN A 52 -0.31 1.31 10.67
C ASN A 52 -1.20 2.03 9.63
N PHE A 53 -1.64 1.34 8.59
CA PHE A 53 -2.63 1.85 7.65
C PHE A 53 -4.00 1.32 8.09
N TYR A 54 -4.92 2.25 8.34
CA TYR A 54 -6.32 1.93 8.58
C TYR A 54 -7.04 1.80 7.23
N ASP A 55 -8.16 1.07 7.21
CA ASP A 55 -9.03 1.06 6.03
C ASP A 55 -9.63 2.46 5.87
N TRP A 56 -9.48 3.03 4.69
CA TRP A 56 -9.89 4.39 4.37
C TRP A 56 -11.31 4.38 3.80
N ASN A 57 -12.11 5.37 4.16
CA ASN A 57 -13.45 5.49 3.61
C ASN A 57 -13.37 5.90 2.14
N THR A 58 -14.26 5.35 1.30
CA THR A 58 -14.50 5.83 -0.06
C THR A 58 -15.02 7.27 0.05
N GLY A 59 -14.16 8.25 -0.18
CA GLY A 59 -14.46 9.66 0.11
C GLY A 59 -13.21 10.51 0.35
N GLN A 60 -12.13 9.90 0.83
CA GLN A 60 -10.91 10.63 1.17
C GLN A 60 -9.99 10.82 -0.04
N HIS A 61 -9.32 11.97 -0.10
CA HIS A 61 -8.24 12.18 -1.05
C HIS A 61 -6.99 11.46 -0.55
N ILE A 62 -6.53 10.48 -1.31
CA ILE A 62 -5.41 9.62 -0.95
C ILE A 62 -4.32 9.76 -2.00
N ARG A 63 -3.16 10.26 -1.57
CA ARG A 63 -1.94 10.26 -2.37
C ARG A 63 -0.98 9.21 -1.83
N THR A 64 -0.52 8.28 -2.65
CA THR A 64 0.47 7.25 -2.30
C THR A 64 1.72 7.42 -3.15
N GLU A 65 2.87 7.49 -2.50
CA GLU A 65 4.18 7.59 -3.14
C GLU A 65 5.02 6.36 -2.83
N LEU A 66 5.62 5.77 -3.86
CA LEU A 66 6.55 4.66 -3.73
C LEU A 66 7.98 5.19 -3.77
N PHE A 67 8.78 4.85 -2.76
CA PHE A 67 10.18 5.23 -2.66
C PHE A 67 11.11 4.03 -2.75
N ASN A 68 12.25 4.22 -3.42
CA ASN A 68 13.38 3.30 -3.29
C ASN A 68 14.10 3.48 -1.93
N ARG A 69 15.13 2.67 -1.67
CA ARG A 69 15.92 2.75 -0.42
C ARG A 69 16.64 4.09 -0.21
N ASN A 70 16.83 4.87 -1.28
CA ASN A 70 17.52 6.16 -1.25
C ASN A 70 16.54 7.35 -1.15
N HIS A 71 15.28 7.11 -0.78
CA HIS A 71 14.25 8.13 -0.64
C HIS A 71 13.92 8.87 -1.96
N ILE A 72 14.15 8.21 -3.10
CA ILE A 72 13.76 8.74 -4.42
C ILE A 72 12.39 8.18 -4.80
N VAL A 73 11.47 9.07 -5.17
CA VAL A 73 10.14 8.70 -5.68
C VAL A 73 10.28 7.90 -6.97
N ARG A 74 9.59 6.75 -7.03
CA ARG A 74 9.55 5.85 -8.18
C ARG A 74 8.18 5.82 -8.85
N ALA A 75 7.12 6.04 -8.08
CA ALA A 75 5.76 6.09 -8.59
C ALA A 75 4.87 6.93 -7.65
N LEU A 76 3.83 7.50 -8.24
CA LEU A 76 2.78 8.26 -7.57
C LEU A 76 1.44 7.68 -7.98
N PHE A 77 0.57 7.46 -6.99
CA PHE A 77 -0.81 7.02 -7.18
C PHE A 77 -1.71 7.98 -6.41
N GLU A 78 -2.74 8.48 -7.07
CA GLU A 78 -3.67 9.43 -6.50
C GLU A 78 -5.09 8.89 -6.69
N GLN A 79 -5.84 8.84 -5.60
CA GLN A 79 -7.24 8.48 -5.59
C GLN A 79 -8.00 9.65 -4.98
N THR A 80 -8.82 10.28 -5.81
CA THR A 80 -9.87 11.20 -5.38
C THR A 80 -11.17 10.40 -5.30
N ALA A 81 -12.03 10.70 -4.32
CA ALA A 81 -13.41 10.27 -4.45
C ALA A 81 -14.05 11.13 -5.54
N ASP A 82 -14.73 10.50 -6.49
CA ASP A 82 -15.61 11.23 -7.40
C ASP A 82 -16.83 11.67 -6.57
N ASP A 83 -17.12 12.98 -6.60
CA ASP A 83 -18.30 13.60 -5.99
C ASP A 83 -19.62 13.09 -6.61
#